data_AF-A0A6V7LWF1-F1
#
_entry.id   AF-A0A6V7LWF1-F1
#
_cell.length_a   1.000
_cell.length_b   1.000
_cell.length_c   1.000
_cell.angle_alpha   90.00
_cell.angle_beta   90.00
_cell.angle_gamma   90.00
#
_symmetry.space_group_name_H-M   'P 1'
#
loop_
_entity.id
_entity.type
_entity.pdbx_description
1 polymer ?
#
loop_
_entity_poly.entity_id
_entity_poly.type
_entity_poly.pdbx_seq_one_letter_code
_entity_poly.pdbx_strand_id
1 'polypeptide(L)'
;GLLGPKKELWDILQLVEKYCPEAQDITSSIRDLPTVRTAMGRARAWLRMALMQKKLADYLKVLIDHRDDLLSEYFEPDALMLSEEAIVIMGLLVGLNVIDCNFCVK
;
A
#
# COMPACT_ATOMS: atom_id res chain seq x y z
N GLY A 1 -19.49 -5.31 6.61
CA GLY A 1 -20.76 -5.99 6.96
C GLY A 1 -20.53 -7.01 8.07
N LEU A 2 -21.55 -7.24 8.91
CA LEU A 2 -21.43 -7.72 10.31
C LEU A 2 -20.75 -9.08 10.61
N LEU A 3 -20.26 -9.85 9.63
CA LEU A 3 -19.56 -11.13 9.87
C LEU A 3 -18.48 -11.43 8.82
N GLY A 4 -17.77 -10.41 8.33
CA GLY A 4 -16.54 -10.59 7.54
C GLY A 4 -15.31 -10.18 8.36
N PRO A 5 -14.12 -10.75 8.11
CA PRO A 5 -12.89 -10.23 8.71
C PRO A 5 -12.80 -8.74 8.40
N LYS A 6 -12.40 -7.95 9.39
CA LYS A 6 -12.27 -6.50 9.26
C LYS A 6 -11.24 -6.23 8.17
N LYS A 7 -11.69 -5.76 7.00
CA LYS A 7 -10.82 -5.40 5.89
C LYS A 7 -9.99 -4.18 6.30
N GLU A 8 -8.71 -4.37 6.58
CA GLU A 8 -7.80 -3.31 7.01
C GLU A 8 -6.92 -2.86 5.82
N LEU A 9 -6.38 -1.65 5.89
CA LEU A 9 -5.48 -1.12 4.85
C LEU A 9 -4.29 -2.06 4.56
N TRP A 10 -3.78 -2.73 5.60
CA TRP A 10 -2.70 -3.70 5.47
C TRP A 10 -3.06 -4.86 4.54
N ASP A 11 -4.31 -5.32 4.56
CA ASP A 11 -4.77 -6.42 3.73
C ASP A 11 -4.72 -6.07 2.24
N ILE A 12 -4.88 -4.79 1.91
CA ILE A 12 -4.78 -4.26 0.55
C ILE A 12 -3.31 -4.10 0.15
N LEU A 13 -2.49 -3.48 1.02
CA LEU A 13 -1.08 -3.20 0.72
C LEU A 13 -0.25 -4.46 0.51
N GLN A 14 -0.52 -5.53 1.26
CA GLN A 14 0.19 -6.79 1.06
C GLN A 14 -0.15 -7.47 -0.28
N LEU A 15 -1.26 -7.11 -0.94
CA LEU A 15 -1.59 -7.67 -2.26
C LEU A 15 -0.68 -7.15 -3.37
N VAL A 16 0.03 -6.04 -3.16
CA VAL A 16 1.01 -5.52 -4.11
C VAL A 16 2.05 -6.59 -4.45
N GLU A 17 2.46 -7.41 -3.47
CA GLU A 17 3.48 -8.46 -3.68
C GLU A 17 3.07 -9.51 -4.73
N LYS A 18 1.76 -9.68 -4.99
CA LYS A 18 1.26 -10.62 -6.01
C LYS A 18 1.50 -10.13 -7.44
N TYR A 19 1.56 -8.82 -7.63
CA TYR A 19 1.67 -8.19 -8.95
C TYR A 19 3.03 -7.53 -9.17
N CYS A 20 3.74 -7.22 -8.09
CA CYS A 20 5.08 -6.64 -8.10
C CYS A 20 5.99 -7.43 -7.14
N PRO A 21 6.80 -8.38 -7.66
CA PRO A 21 7.69 -9.20 -6.84
C PRO A 21 8.67 -8.39 -5.98
N GLU A 22 9.05 -7.19 -6.42
CA GLU A 22 9.92 -6.27 -5.67
C GLU A 22 9.32 -5.87 -4.30
N ALA A 23 7.99 -5.86 -4.17
CA ALA A 23 7.31 -5.58 -2.92
C ALA A 23 7.32 -6.77 -1.93
N GLN A 24 7.72 -7.98 -2.37
CA GLN A 24 7.71 -9.18 -1.51
C GLN A 24 8.69 -9.04 -0.33
N ASP A 25 9.88 -8.47 -0.57
CA ASP A 25 10.91 -8.30 0.44
C ASP A 25 10.42 -7.39 1.59
N ILE A 26 9.83 -6.24 1.25
CA ILE A 26 9.31 -5.31 2.27
C ILE A 26 8.08 -5.87 2.96
N THR A 27 7.20 -6.56 2.22
CA THR A 27 5.96 -7.11 2.76
C THR A 27 6.25 -8.23 3.75
N SER A 28 7.20 -9.12 3.42
CA SER A 28 7.67 -10.18 4.32
C SER A 28 8.37 -9.59 5.54
N SER A 29 9.28 -8.62 5.35
CA SER A 29 9.98 -7.96 6.46
C SER A 29 9.01 -7.33 7.48
N ILE A 30 7.92 -6.73 7.00
CA ILE A 30 6.91 -6.10 7.87
C ILE A 30 5.98 -7.12 8.50
N ARG A 31 5.70 -8.24 7.81
CA ARG A 31 4.96 -9.39 8.35
C ARG A 31 5.68 -10.02 9.53
N ASP A 32 7.01 -10.06 9.48
CA ASP A 32 7.84 -10.69 10.51
C ASP A 32 8.31 -9.70 11.60
N LEU A 33 7.95 -8.42 11.49
CA LEU A 33 8.40 -7.37 12.41
C LEU A 33 7.74 -7.52 13.81
N PRO A 34 8.49 -7.89 14.86
CA PRO A 34 7.91 -8.23 16.17
C PRO A 34 7.41 -7.02 16.97
N THR A 35 7.92 -5.82 16.66
CA THR A 35 7.57 -4.57 17.32
C THR A 35 6.23 -4.00 16.85
N VAL A 36 5.72 -4.43 15.70
CA VAL A 36 4.50 -3.92 15.09
C VAL A 36 3.41 -4.99 15.08
N ARG A 37 2.46 -4.85 16.00
CA ARG A 37 1.42 -5.86 16.23
C ARG A 37 0.07 -5.55 15.58
N THR A 38 -0.16 -4.30 15.18
CA THR A 38 -1.45 -3.86 14.61
C THR A 38 -1.39 -3.79 13.09
N ALA A 39 -2.50 -4.10 12.40
CA ALA A 39 -2.61 -3.97 10.95
C ALA A 39 -2.29 -2.54 10.48
N MET A 40 -2.85 -1.53 11.15
CA MET A 40 -2.51 -0.12 10.89
C MET A 40 -1.02 0.19 11.10
N GLY A 41 -0.39 -0.41 12.12
CA GLY A 41 1.05 -0.28 12.35
C GLY A 41 1.86 -0.85 11.17
N ARG A 42 1.47 -2.03 10.68
CA ARG A 42 2.11 -2.69 9.52
C ARG A 42 1.94 -1.86 8.25
N ALA A 43 0.73 -1.37 7.98
CA ALA A 43 0.47 -0.47 6.85
C ALA A 43 1.34 0.78 6.89
N ARG A 44 1.46 1.42 8.07
CA ARG A 44 2.34 2.58 8.26
C ARG A 44 3.82 2.25 8.08
N ALA A 45 4.28 1.08 8.54
CA ALA A 45 5.66 0.64 8.32
C ALA A 45 5.91 0.40 6.82
N TRP A 46 4.96 -0.20 6.13
CA TRP A 46 5.03 -0.50 4.71
C TRP A 46 5.12 0.73 3.84
N LEU A 47 4.29 1.73 4.11
CA LEU A 47 4.35 3.02 3.41
C LEU A 47 5.71 3.70 3.60
N ARG A 48 6.31 3.61 4.79
CA ARG A 48 7.65 4.16 5.03
C ARG A 48 8.72 3.40 4.26
N MET A 49 8.67 2.08 4.24
CA MET A 49 9.63 1.25 3.48
C MET A 49 9.50 1.48 1.98
N ALA A 50 8.28 1.53 1.45
CA ALA A 50 8.01 1.83 0.04
C ALA A 50 8.53 3.23 -0.36
N LEU A 51 8.40 4.22 0.53
CA LEU A 51 8.96 5.55 0.34
C LEU A 51 10.49 5.54 0.36
N MET A 52 11.13 4.81 1.28
CA MET A 52 12.59 4.64 1.32
C MET A 52 13.13 3.96 0.06
N GLN A 53 12.37 3.03 -0.52
CA GLN A 53 12.71 2.38 -1.79
C GLN A 53 12.46 3.27 -3.00
N LYS A 54 11.81 4.44 -2.85
CA LYS A 54 11.38 5.31 -3.96
C LYS A 54 10.43 4.59 -4.94
N LYS A 55 9.66 3.64 -4.42
CA LYS A 55 8.73 2.77 -5.16
C LYS A 55 7.28 2.96 -4.73
N LEU A 56 7.00 3.89 -3.81
CA LEU A 56 5.64 4.12 -3.30
C LEU A 56 4.65 4.40 -4.44
N ALA A 57 5.03 5.24 -5.40
CA ALA A 57 4.20 5.52 -6.57
C ALA A 57 3.98 4.25 -7.42
N ASP A 58 5.03 3.50 -7.69
CA ASP A 58 4.93 2.29 -8.51
C ASP A 58 4.01 1.24 -7.88
N TYR A 59 4.10 1.07 -6.56
CA TYR A 59 3.28 0.11 -5.84
C TYR A 59 1.80 0.52 -5.72
N LEU A 60 1.50 1.81 -5.51
CA LEU A 60 0.10 2.25 -5.49
C LEU A 60 -0.51 2.26 -6.89
N LYS A 61 0.30 2.47 -7.94
CA LYS A 61 -0.14 2.33 -9.32
C LYS A 61 -0.64 0.91 -9.60
N VAL A 62 0.06 -0.11 -9.12
CA VAL A 62 -0.36 -1.52 -9.23
C VAL A 62 -1.76 -1.73 -8.65
N LEU A 63 -2.07 -1.14 -7.49
CA LEU A 63 -3.38 -1.26 -6.87
C LEU A 63 -4.47 -0.57 -7.71
N ILE A 64 -4.18 0.62 -8.23
CA ILE A 64 -5.13 1.40 -9.03
C ILE A 64 -5.38 0.78 -10.41
N ASP A 65 -4.37 0.17 -11.01
CA ASP A 65 -4.48 -0.54 -12.28
C ASP A 65 -5.39 -1.79 -12.13
N HIS A 66 -5.58 -2.30 -10.91
CA HIS A 66 -6.50 -3.39 -10.58
C HIS A 66 -7.71 -2.91 -9.76
N ARG A 67 -8.13 -1.65 -9.90
CA ARG A 67 -9.20 -1.09 -9.05
C ARG A 67 -10.53 -1.83 -9.17
N ASP A 68 -10.88 -2.29 -10.38
CA ASP A 68 -12.18 -2.89 -10.68
C ASP A 68 -12.28 -4.33 -10.16
N ASP A 69 -11.16 -5.06 -10.14
CA ASP A 69 -11.10 -6.46 -9.72
C ASP A 69 -10.67 -6.64 -8.25
N LEU A 70 -9.80 -5.75 -7.75
CA LEU A 70 -9.18 -5.89 -6.43
C LEU A 70 -9.70 -4.86 -5.44
N LEU A 71 -9.71 -3.56 -5.78
CA LEU A 71 -10.09 -2.51 -4.83
C LEU A 71 -11.61 -2.40 -4.62
N SER A 72 -12.40 -2.75 -5.63
CA SER A 72 -13.87 -2.77 -5.57
C SER A 72 -14.42 -3.68 -4.46
N GLU A 73 -13.66 -4.70 -4.05
CA GLU A 73 -14.04 -5.53 -2.90
C GLU A 73 -13.86 -4.82 -1.55
N TYR A 74 -12.96 -3.83 -1.47
CA TYR A 74 -12.54 -3.18 -0.22
C TYR A 74 -13.13 -1.79 -0.04
N PHE A 75 -13.49 -1.13 -1.14
CA PHE A 75 -13.96 0.24 -1.16
C PHE A 75 -15.40 0.36 -1.66
N GLU A 76 -16.11 1.35 -1.15
CA GLU A 76 -17.42 1.74 -1.70
C GLU A 76 -17.22 2.39 -3.09
N PRO A 77 -18.22 2.34 -4.00
CA PRO A 77 -18.11 2.87 -5.36
C PRO A 77 -17.63 4.33 -5.44
N ASP A 78 -18.03 5.17 -4.48
CA ASP A 78 -17.67 6.60 -4.43
C ASP A 78 -16.33 6.87 -3.73
N ALA A 79 -15.56 5.83 -3.41
CA ALA A 79 -14.27 5.99 -2.76
C ALA A 79 -13.24 6.59 -3.72
N LEU A 80 -12.39 7.46 -3.16
CA LEU A 80 -11.27 8.10 -3.87
C LEU A 80 -10.37 7.10 -4.63
N MET A 81 -10.16 5.90 -4.08
CA MET A 81 -9.30 4.89 -4.70
C MET A 81 -9.92 4.27 -5.97
N LEU A 82 -11.24 4.38 -6.15
CA LEU A 82 -11.95 3.92 -7.34
C LEU A 82 -12.21 5.04 -8.34
N SER A 83 -12.01 6.31 -7.96
CA SER A 83 -12.31 7.47 -8.80
C SER A 83 -11.12 7.90 -9.67
N GLU A 84 -11.36 8.73 -10.68
CA GLU A 84 -10.30 9.23 -11.58
C GLU A 84 -9.27 10.10 -10.84
N GLU A 85 -9.68 10.74 -9.74
CA GLU A 85 -8.81 11.52 -8.86
C GLU A 85 -7.66 10.69 -8.27
N ALA A 86 -7.80 9.37 -8.15
CA ALA A 86 -6.69 8.49 -7.76
C ALA A 86 -5.49 8.63 -8.70
N ILE A 87 -5.72 8.82 -10.00
CA ILE A 87 -4.67 8.97 -11.02
C ILE A 87 -3.90 10.28 -10.80
N VAL A 88 -4.59 11.35 -10.38
CA VAL A 88 -3.96 12.63 -10.06
C VAL A 88 -3.05 12.47 -8.84
N ILE A 89 -3.53 11.80 -7.79
CA ILE A 89 -2.72 11.49 -6.60
C ILE A 89 -1.50 10.67 -6.99
N MET A 90 -1.65 9.69 -7.88
CA MET A 90 -0.50 8.94 -8.39
C MET A 90 0.54 9.82 -9.07
N GLY A 91 0.11 10.75 -9.92
CA GLY A 91 1.01 11.72 -10.55
C GLY A 91 1.80 12.55 -9.53
N LEU A 92 1.16 12.95 -8.44
CA LEU A 92 1.81 13.68 -7.35
C LEU A 92 2.85 12.81 -6.60
N LEU A 93 2.54 11.53 -6.38
CA LEU A 93 3.42 10.60 -5.68
C LEU A 93 4.71 10.30 -6.45
N VAL A 94 4.71 10.36 -7.78
CA VAL A 94 5.94 10.22 -8.59
C VAL A 94 6.97 11.27 -8.19
N GLY A 95 6.53 12.47 -7.82
CA GLY A 95 7.41 13.53 -7.31
C GLY A 95 8.14 13.17 -6.02
N LEU A 96 7.66 12.19 -5.25
CA LEU A 96 8.32 11.74 -4.02
C LEU A 96 9.53 10.83 -4.29
N ASN A 97 9.67 10.29 -5.51
CA ASN A 97 10.78 9.39 -5.85
C ASN A 97 12.17 10.07 -5.77
N VAL A 98 12.22 11.40 -5.82
CA VAL A 98 13.47 12.16 -5.67
C VAL A 98 13.89 12.35 -4.20
N ILE A 99 13.02 12.03 -3.25
CA ILE A 99 13.27 12.24 -1.82
C ILE A 99 14.06 11.05 -1.27
N ASP A 100 15.22 11.34 -0.66
CA ASP A 100 15.96 10.36 0.12
C ASP A 100 15.45 10.34 1.57
N CYS A 101 14.64 9.34 1.88
CA CYS A 101 14.17 9.07 3.24
C CYS A 101 14.99 7.93 3.87
N ASN A 102 15.37 8.08 5.14
CA ASN A 102 15.94 6.98 5.91
C ASN A 102 15.20 6.85 7.25
N PHE A 103 14.20 5.98 7.28
CA PHE A 103 13.49 5.65 8.51
C PHE A 103 14.15 4.43 9.13
N CYS A 104 14.96 4.63 10.16
CA CYS A 104 15.45 3.51 10.96
C CYS A 104 14.26 2.75 11.55
N VAL A 105 14.18 1.45 11.27
CA VAL A 105 13.29 0.53 11.97
C VAL A 105 13.93 0.31 13.35
N LYS A 106 13.56 1.13 14.32
CA LYS A 106 13.96 0.98 15.73
C LYS A 106 13.05 0.00 16.45
#